data_AF-A0A2D8GJ16-F1
#
_entry.id   AF-A0A2D8GJ16-F1
#
_cell.length_a   1.000
_cell.length_b   1.000
_cell.length_c   1.000
_cell.angle_alpha   90.00
_cell.angle_beta   90.00
_cell.angle_gamma   90.00
#
_symmetry.space_group_name_H-M   'P 1'
#
loop_
_entity.id
_entity.type
_entity.pdbx_description
1 polymer ?
#
loop_
_entity_poly.entity_id
_entity_poly.type
_entity_poly.pdbx_seq_one_letter_code
_entity_poly.pdbx_strand_id
1 'polypeptide(L)'
;MPKITLPDGSKRDFDSAVSVLSVARDIGEGLAKATIAGKVNGIQVDSSYLIEKDAVLEILTDTSEEGLSIIRHSTAHLMAMAIKELFPEAQITIGPVIENGFFYDIAYQRAFTPDDLKIIEERMKELSEKNFEISREEVSRDEALNLFDKLGEHYKSEIIKDIPDSEVLSLYRQGSFVDLCRGPHVASTGKLSVFKLTKVAGAYWRGDSKNETLQRIYGTAWARKKDMKVYLNRLEEAEKRDHRKLNKKLGLFHFSDEAPGSVFWHPKGWKLFMQLLNYMRKRQDDAGYIEVNTPDVMDRSLWETSGHWFNYRENMFITQTEDERIFALKPMNCPGSVSIYSQGLKSYRDLPIRMAELGKVHRYEPSGSLHGLMRVRHFTQDDAHIYCTEDQMESECVEVVSLVLDIYKDFGFDDVVIKLSTRPEKRIGSDEVWDKLEGALISSLNVMGLDYILYPGEGAFYGPKLEFVLRDAIGRDWQCGTLQVDMNLP
;
A
#
# COMPACT_ATOMS: atom_id res chain seq x y z
N MET A 1 -1.27 -43.49 -10.65
CA MET A 1 -0.72 -43.01 -11.92
C MET A 1 -1.31 -41.64 -12.18
N PRO A 2 -0.59 -40.56 -11.85
CA PRO A 2 -1.06 -39.21 -12.11
C PRO A 2 -0.85 -38.83 -13.58
N LYS A 3 -1.87 -38.25 -14.19
CA LYS A 3 -1.79 -37.60 -15.49
C LYS A 3 -1.61 -36.09 -15.32
N ILE A 4 -0.47 -35.59 -15.73
CA ILE A 4 -0.12 -34.17 -15.58
C ILE A 4 -0.42 -33.42 -16.88
N THR A 5 -1.24 -32.39 -16.81
CA THR A 5 -1.53 -31.48 -17.93
C THR A 5 -0.72 -30.20 -17.78
N LEU A 6 0.03 -29.83 -18.83
CA LEU A 6 0.85 -28.61 -18.86
C LEU A 6 0.08 -27.44 -19.50
N PRO A 7 0.57 -26.18 -19.37
CA PRO A 7 -0.16 -25.01 -19.86
C PRO A 7 -0.39 -24.97 -21.38
N ASP A 8 0.46 -25.65 -22.15
CA ASP A 8 0.32 -25.81 -23.60
C ASP A 8 -0.71 -26.88 -24.00
N GLY A 9 -1.38 -27.49 -23.02
CA GLY A 9 -2.35 -28.58 -23.21
C GLY A 9 -1.72 -29.95 -23.39
N SER A 10 -0.39 -30.05 -23.44
CA SER A 10 0.30 -31.34 -23.49
C SER A 10 0.10 -32.12 -22.19
N LYS A 11 0.13 -33.45 -22.31
CA LYS A 11 -0.16 -34.38 -21.20
C LYS A 11 1.01 -35.34 -21.04
N ARG A 12 1.38 -35.60 -19.78
CA ARG A 12 2.42 -36.56 -19.40
C ARG A 12 1.86 -37.54 -18.38
N ASP A 13 2.07 -38.82 -18.64
CA ASP A 13 1.61 -39.91 -17.79
C ASP A 13 2.79 -40.44 -16.96
N PHE A 14 2.58 -40.63 -15.65
CA PHE A 14 3.60 -41.16 -14.74
C PHE A 14 3.08 -42.42 -14.00
N ASP A 15 3.96 -43.40 -13.82
CA ASP A 15 3.61 -44.70 -13.23
C ASP A 15 3.38 -44.62 -11.71
N SER A 16 3.99 -43.65 -11.03
CA SER A 16 3.86 -43.40 -9.59
C SER A 16 3.64 -41.92 -9.30
N ALA A 17 3.42 -41.58 -8.01
CA ALA A 17 3.46 -40.19 -7.58
C ALA A 17 4.78 -39.54 -8.02
N VAL A 18 4.71 -38.31 -8.52
CA VAL A 18 5.83 -37.60 -9.15
C VAL A 18 5.95 -36.21 -8.53
N SER A 19 7.17 -35.76 -8.24
CA SER A 19 7.37 -34.39 -7.74
C SER A 19 7.31 -33.37 -8.87
N VAL A 20 6.93 -32.13 -8.55
CA VAL A 20 6.99 -30.99 -9.49
C VAL A 20 8.37 -30.91 -10.19
N LEU A 21 9.46 -31.04 -9.41
CA LEU A 21 10.82 -31.01 -9.93
C LEU A 21 11.11 -32.19 -10.88
N SER A 22 10.54 -33.37 -10.63
CA SER A 22 10.71 -34.53 -11.49
C SER A 22 9.98 -34.36 -12.82
N VAL A 23 8.78 -33.76 -12.81
CA VAL A 23 8.07 -33.38 -14.04
C VAL A 23 8.88 -32.34 -14.84
N ALA A 24 9.43 -31.33 -14.17
CA ALA A 24 10.30 -30.34 -14.82
C ALA A 24 11.55 -30.99 -15.45
N ARG A 25 12.14 -31.99 -14.78
CA ARG A 25 13.30 -32.74 -15.29
C ARG A 25 12.95 -33.61 -16.49
N ASP A 26 11.77 -34.23 -16.49
CA ASP A 26 11.26 -35.01 -17.63
C ASP A 26 11.00 -34.14 -18.88
N ILE A 27 10.65 -32.87 -18.69
CA ILE A 27 10.59 -31.88 -19.78
C ILE A 27 12.00 -31.50 -20.25
N GLY A 28 12.92 -31.26 -19.31
CA GLY A 28 14.34 -31.09 -19.61
C GLY A 28 15.17 -30.52 -18.46
N GLU A 29 16.45 -30.88 -18.43
CA GLU A 29 17.41 -30.47 -17.39
C GLU A 29 17.53 -28.94 -17.22
N GLY A 30 17.38 -28.17 -18.31
CA GLY A 30 17.37 -26.71 -18.24
C GLY A 30 16.19 -26.18 -17.41
N LEU A 31 14.99 -26.73 -17.62
CA LEU A 31 13.79 -26.33 -16.89
C LEU A 31 13.86 -26.77 -15.43
N ALA A 32 14.35 -27.98 -15.15
CA ALA A 32 14.56 -28.44 -13.77
C ALA A 32 15.48 -27.51 -12.97
N LYS A 33 16.57 -27.03 -13.59
CA LYS A 33 17.47 -26.06 -12.95
C LYS A 33 16.77 -24.73 -12.68
N ALA A 34 15.99 -24.23 -13.64
CA ALA A 34 15.24 -22.98 -13.55
C ALA A 34 13.99 -23.04 -12.64
N THR A 35 13.54 -24.24 -12.27
CA THR A 35 12.34 -24.45 -11.46
C THR A 35 12.53 -23.89 -10.05
N ILE A 36 11.66 -22.98 -9.64
CA ILE A 36 11.61 -22.42 -8.29
C ILE A 36 10.57 -23.20 -7.45
N ALA A 37 9.38 -23.37 -8.01
CA ALA A 37 8.23 -24.01 -7.39
C ALA A 37 7.26 -24.51 -8.48
N GLY A 38 6.10 -25.04 -8.07
CA GLY A 38 5.02 -25.40 -9.00
C GLY A 38 3.70 -24.80 -8.59
N LYS A 39 2.74 -24.83 -9.51
CA LYS A 39 1.34 -24.50 -9.26
C LYS A 39 0.49 -25.68 -9.72
N VAL A 40 -0.06 -26.41 -8.76
CA VAL A 40 -0.84 -27.64 -8.98
C VAL A 40 -2.31 -27.28 -8.80
N ASN A 41 -3.10 -27.39 -9.87
CA ASN A 41 -4.51 -27.02 -9.88
C ASN A 41 -4.76 -25.58 -9.37
N GLY A 42 -3.87 -24.66 -9.72
CA GLY A 42 -3.95 -23.25 -9.30
C GLY A 42 -3.33 -22.94 -7.94
N ILE A 43 -2.90 -23.94 -7.16
CA ILE A 43 -2.32 -23.76 -5.82
C ILE A 43 -0.79 -23.85 -5.89
N GLN A 44 -0.10 -22.84 -5.35
CA GLN A 44 1.36 -22.83 -5.30
C GLN A 44 1.89 -23.88 -4.30
N VAL A 45 2.87 -24.66 -4.71
CA VAL A 45 3.47 -25.76 -3.95
C VAL A 45 4.99 -25.83 -4.17
N ASP A 46 5.71 -26.41 -3.21
CA ASP A 46 7.16 -26.61 -3.34
C ASP A 46 7.52 -27.46 -4.56
N SER A 47 8.74 -27.29 -5.06
CA SER A 47 9.25 -28.14 -6.13
C SER A 47 9.36 -29.63 -5.75
N SER A 48 9.42 -29.94 -4.46
CA SER A 48 9.42 -31.31 -3.92
C SER A 48 8.02 -31.90 -3.74
N TYR A 49 6.95 -31.10 -3.88
CA TYR A 49 5.57 -31.56 -3.68
C TYR A 49 5.23 -32.73 -4.59
N LEU A 50 4.70 -33.81 -4.00
CA LEU A 50 4.32 -35.03 -4.70
C LEU A 50 2.91 -34.92 -5.25
N ILE A 51 2.78 -35.11 -6.56
CA ILE A 51 1.50 -35.14 -7.26
C ILE A 51 1.07 -36.61 -7.37
N GLU A 52 0.02 -36.98 -6.64
CA GLU A 52 -0.48 -38.36 -6.59
C GLU A 52 -1.65 -38.63 -7.55
N LYS A 53 -2.38 -37.57 -7.90
CA LYS A 53 -3.59 -37.60 -8.75
C LYS A 53 -3.41 -36.73 -9.98
N ASP A 54 -4.29 -36.91 -10.96
CA ASP A 54 -4.34 -36.07 -12.14
C ASP A 54 -4.43 -34.59 -11.76
N ALA A 55 -3.62 -33.76 -12.42
CA ALA A 55 -3.53 -32.35 -12.10
C ALA A 55 -3.09 -31.51 -13.30
N VAL A 56 -3.44 -30.24 -13.26
CA VAL A 56 -2.84 -29.21 -14.10
C VAL A 56 -1.62 -28.66 -13.37
N LEU A 57 -0.45 -28.70 -14.01
CA LEU A 57 0.80 -28.22 -13.44
C LEU A 57 1.36 -27.07 -14.27
N GLU A 58 1.65 -25.97 -13.60
CA GLU A 58 2.48 -24.89 -14.11
C GLU A 58 3.81 -24.84 -13.33
N ILE A 59 4.93 -24.77 -14.06
CA ILE A 59 6.27 -24.66 -13.46
C ILE A 59 6.60 -23.19 -13.26
N LEU A 60 6.78 -22.79 -12.01
CA LEU A 60 7.18 -21.43 -11.66
C LEU A 60 8.69 -21.31 -11.75
N THR A 61 9.16 -20.33 -12.53
CA THR A 61 10.60 -20.06 -12.73
C THR A 61 10.98 -18.67 -12.24
N ASP A 62 12.27 -18.39 -12.24
CA ASP A 62 12.85 -17.10 -11.83
C ASP A 62 12.44 -15.90 -12.72
N THR A 63 11.76 -16.15 -13.84
CA THR A 63 11.23 -15.13 -14.75
C THR A 63 9.80 -14.69 -14.44
N SER A 64 9.09 -15.43 -13.58
CA SER A 64 7.71 -15.13 -13.17
C SER A 64 7.69 -14.25 -11.92
N GLU A 65 6.67 -13.40 -11.78
CA GLU A 65 6.45 -12.61 -10.56
C GLU A 65 6.25 -13.52 -9.33
N GLU A 66 5.49 -14.61 -9.49
CA GLU A 66 5.28 -15.61 -8.44
C GLU A 66 6.61 -16.27 -8.02
N GLY A 67 7.46 -16.66 -8.98
CA GLY A 67 8.79 -17.20 -8.68
C GLY A 67 9.70 -16.21 -7.97
N LEU A 68 9.66 -14.93 -8.35
CA LEU A 68 10.40 -13.86 -7.67
C LEU A 68 9.89 -13.62 -6.24
N SER A 69 8.58 -13.70 -6.03
CA SER A 69 7.98 -13.65 -4.69
C SER A 69 8.50 -14.78 -3.80
N ILE A 70 8.58 -16.02 -4.31
CA ILE A 70 9.11 -17.18 -3.58
C ILE A 70 10.60 -17.04 -3.26
N ILE A 71 11.40 -16.47 -4.19
CA ILE A 71 12.81 -16.13 -3.93
C ILE A 71 12.91 -15.15 -2.76
N ARG A 72 12.07 -14.10 -2.74
CA ARG A 72 12.07 -13.10 -1.66
C ARG A 72 11.65 -13.70 -0.33
N HIS A 73 10.60 -14.53 -0.32
CA HIS A 73 10.15 -15.24 0.87
C HIS A 73 11.25 -16.12 1.45
N SER A 74 11.90 -16.91 0.59
CA SER A 74 13.01 -17.77 1.00
C SER A 74 14.23 -16.98 1.47
N THR A 75 14.47 -15.80 0.90
CA THR A 75 15.54 -14.91 1.35
C THR A 75 15.23 -14.30 2.73
N ALA A 76 13.96 -14.07 3.08
CA ALA A 76 13.57 -13.68 4.43
C ALA A 76 13.94 -14.78 5.45
N HIS A 77 13.69 -16.06 5.13
CA HIS A 77 14.14 -17.19 5.96
C HIS A 77 15.66 -17.31 6.04
N LEU A 78 16.38 -17.07 4.93
CA LEU A 78 17.85 -17.01 4.94
C LEU A 78 18.37 -15.91 5.87
N MET A 79 17.71 -14.75 5.89
CA MET A 79 18.03 -13.65 6.81
C MET A 79 17.75 -14.06 8.26
N ALA A 80 16.59 -14.67 8.55
CA ALA A 80 16.26 -15.16 9.88
C ALA A 80 17.26 -16.21 10.37
N MET A 81 17.66 -17.16 9.51
CA MET A 81 18.70 -18.14 9.80
C MET A 81 20.04 -17.45 10.15
N ALA A 82 20.47 -16.47 9.35
CA ALA A 82 21.70 -15.72 9.61
C ALA A 82 21.63 -14.96 10.95
N ILE A 83 20.49 -14.35 11.26
CA ILE A 83 20.27 -13.66 12.53
C ILE A 83 20.31 -14.63 13.70
N LYS A 84 19.66 -15.79 13.61
CA LYS A 84 19.69 -16.80 14.70
C LYS A 84 21.10 -17.33 14.97
N GLU A 85 21.95 -17.45 13.95
CA GLU A 85 23.34 -17.87 14.14
C GLU A 85 24.22 -16.77 14.75
N LEU A 86 24.00 -15.51 14.38
CA LEU A 86 24.79 -14.37 14.87
C LEU A 86 24.30 -13.83 16.23
N PHE A 87 23.00 -13.88 16.46
CA PHE A 87 22.29 -13.33 17.61
C PHE A 87 21.31 -14.37 18.16
N PRO A 88 21.78 -15.40 18.88
CA PRO A 88 20.95 -16.54 19.28
C PRO A 88 19.75 -16.18 20.16
N GLU A 89 19.84 -15.09 20.92
CA GLU A 89 18.77 -14.57 21.78
C GLU A 89 17.70 -13.78 21.02
N ALA A 90 17.92 -13.44 19.74
CA ALA A 90 16.91 -12.77 18.93
C ALA A 90 15.75 -13.73 18.64
N GLN A 91 14.52 -13.28 18.86
CA GLN A 91 13.32 -14.04 18.52
C GLN A 91 12.74 -13.54 17.20
N ILE A 92 12.44 -14.49 16.33
CA ILE A 92 12.00 -14.24 14.96
C ILE A 92 10.47 -14.30 14.94
N THR A 93 9.81 -13.28 14.39
CA THR A 93 8.34 -13.16 14.46
C THR A 93 7.68 -13.41 13.10
N ILE A 94 7.42 -12.37 12.29
CA ILE A 94 6.77 -12.45 10.97
C ILE A 94 7.69 -11.84 9.91
N GLY A 95 7.84 -12.53 8.77
CA GLY A 95 8.68 -12.08 7.67
C GLY A 95 8.04 -12.21 6.29
N PRO A 96 7.09 -11.33 5.92
CA PRO A 96 6.36 -11.44 4.68
C PRO A 96 7.14 -10.82 3.51
N VAL A 97 6.73 -11.21 2.31
CA VAL A 97 7.15 -10.56 1.05
C VAL A 97 6.40 -9.24 0.90
N ILE A 98 7.08 -8.26 0.30
CA ILE A 98 6.51 -7.00 -0.18
C ILE A 98 6.84 -6.83 -1.68
N GLU A 99 6.16 -5.90 -2.35
CA GLU A 99 6.23 -5.70 -3.81
C GLU A 99 7.65 -5.76 -4.41
N ASN A 100 8.65 -5.20 -3.72
CA ASN A 100 10.03 -5.14 -4.19
C ASN A 100 11.05 -5.77 -3.23
N GLY A 101 10.61 -6.63 -2.31
CA GLY A 101 11.51 -7.22 -1.32
C GLY A 101 10.80 -8.02 -0.24
N PHE A 102 11.33 -7.96 0.97
CA PHE A 102 10.79 -8.62 2.16
C PHE A 102 11.20 -7.82 3.40
N PHE A 103 10.58 -8.14 4.53
CA PHE A 103 11.11 -7.76 5.83
C PHE A 103 11.03 -8.92 6.81
N TYR A 104 11.65 -8.78 7.97
CA TYR A 104 11.41 -9.65 9.12
C TYR A 104 11.37 -8.81 10.39
N ASP A 105 10.32 -8.99 11.19
CA ASP A 105 10.19 -8.40 12.52
C ASP A 105 10.87 -9.28 13.57
N ILE A 106 11.74 -8.67 14.37
CA ILE A 106 12.63 -9.37 15.30
C ILE A 106 12.52 -8.72 16.67
N ALA A 107 12.31 -9.54 17.70
CA ALA A 107 12.45 -9.10 19.08
C ALA A 107 13.89 -9.33 19.53
N TYR A 108 14.58 -8.26 19.91
CA TYR A 108 15.95 -8.34 20.39
C TYR A 108 16.25 -7.18 21.34
N GLN A 109 17.01 -7.46 22.40
CA GLN A 109 17.24 -6.53 23.52
C GLN A 109 17.94 -5.24 23.08
N ARG A 110 18.85 -5.35 22.10
CA ARG A 110 19.63 -4.24 21.55
C ARG A 110 19.10 -3.87 20.16
N ALA A 111 19.09 -2.58 19.84
CA ALA A 111 18.79 -2.11 18.48
C ALA A 111 19.83 -2.59 17.45
N PHE A 112 19.37 -3.13 16.31
CA PHE A 112 20.20 -3.42 15.15
C PHE A 112 20.65 -2.12 14.48
N THR A 113 21.92 -2.09 14.11
CA THR A 113 22.59 -0.95 13.50
C THR A 113 22.87 -1.20 12.01
N PRO A 114 23.20 -0.15 11.23
CA PRO A 114 23.67 -0.33 9.85
C PRO A 114 24.89 -1.24 9.71
N ASP A 115 25.74 -1.34 10.74
CA ASP A 115 26.89 -2.25 10.73
C ASP A 115 26.47 -3.70 11.02
N ASP A 116 25.49 -3.93 11.90
CA ASP A 116 24.89 -5.25 12.08
C ASP A 116 24.30 -5.77 10.76
N LEU A 117 23.67 -4.91 9.94
CA LEU A 117 23.15 -5.30 8.62
C LEU A 117 24.25 -5.79 7.67
N LYS A 118 25.45 -5.22 7.72
CA LYS A 118 26.58 -5.68 6.88
C LYS A 118 27.00 -7.09 7.30
N ILE A 119 27.12 -7.33 8.61
CA ILE A 119 27.50 -8.63 9.18
C ILE A 119 26.44 -9.69 8.85
N ILE A 120 25.15 -9.37 9.00
CA ILE A 120 24.04 -10.27 8.64
C ILE A 120 24.09 -10.59 7.15
N GLU A 121 24.24 -9.58 6.29
CA GLU A 121 24.29 -9.78 4.84
C GLU A 121 25.48 -10.65 4.41
N GLU A 122 26.66 -10.47 5.03
CA GLU A 122 27.81 -11.34 4.82
C GLU A 122 27.51 -12.78 5.24
N ARG A 123 26.90 -12.97 6.42
CA ARG A 123 26.53 -14.31 6.87
C ARG A 123 25.49 -14.97 5.99
N MET A 124 24.51 -14.22 5.48
CA MET A 124 23.53 -14.72 4.50
C MET A 124 24.23 -15.23 3.23
N LYS A 125 25.30 -14.55 2.76
CA LYS A 125 26.04 -14.99 1.56
C LYS A 125 26.74 -16.32 1.82
N GLU A 126 27.42 -16.45 2.95
CA GLU A 126 28.05 -17.71 3.37
C GLU A 126 27.03 -18.86 3.47
N LEU A 127 25.85 -18.60 4.03
CA LEU A 127 24.77 -19.58 4.16
C LEU A 127 24.13 -19.97 2.82
N SER A 128 24.06 -19.04 1.87
CA SER A 128 23.65 -19.34 0.49
C SER A 128 24.69 -20.23 -0.20
N GLU A 129 25.98 -19.92 -0.06
CA GLU A 129 27.08 -20.70 -0.67
C GLU A 129 27.16 -22.13 -0.14
N LYS A 130 26.80 -22.36 1.13
CA LYS A 130 26.68 -23.71 1.72
C LYS A 130 25.57 -24.57 1.07
N ASN A 131 24.61 -23.95 0.39
CA ASN A 131 23.57 -24.61 -0.39
C ASN A 131 22.80 -25.70 0.40
N PHE A 132 22.28 -25.35 1.57
CA PHE A 132 21.43 -26.25 2.35
C PHE A 132 20.14 -26.56 1.59
N GLU A 133 19.74 -27.83 1.61
CA GLU A 133 18.42 -28.25 1.15
C GLU A 133 17.34 -27.65 2.07
N ILE A 134 16.24 -27.21 1.47
CA ILE A 134 15.07 -26.72 2.21
C ILE A 134 13.99 -27.79 2.14
N SER A 135 13.57 -28.29 3.30
CA SER A 135 12.55 -29.33 3.41
C SER A 135 11.32 -28.83 4.15
N ARG A 136 10.14 -29.17 3.63
CA ARG A 136 8.85 -28.93 4.27
C ARG A 136 8.40 -30.17 5.03
N GLU A 137 7.94 -29.99 6.25
CA GLU A 137 7.25 -31.02 7.04
C GLU A 137 5.90 -30.49 7.52
N GLU A 138 4.86 -31.33 7.45
CA GLU A 138 3.57 -31.05 8.08
C GLU A 138 3.60 -31.60 9.50
N VAL A 139 3.13 -30.81 10.45
CA VAL A 139 3.18 -31.15 11.88
C VAL A 139 1.86 -30.85 12.54
N SER A 140 1.58 -31.57 13.63
CA SER A 140 0.47 -31.20 14.51
C SER A 140 0.77 -29.91 15.27
N ARG A 141 -0.30 -29.25 15.73
CA ARG A 141 -0.21 -28.05 16.58
C ARG A 141 0.64 -28.30 17.83
N ASP A 142 0.44 -29.45 18.48
CA ASP A 142 1.18 -29.81 19.69
C ASP A 142 2.67 -30.02 19.41
N GLU A 143 3.02 -30.66 18.28
CA GLU A 143 4.43 -30.83 17.88
C GLU A 143 5.09 -29.46 17.59
N ALA A 144 4.40 -28.58 16.88
CA ALA A 144 4.89 -27.24 16.56
C ALA A 144 5.10 -26.40 17.83
N LEU A 145 4.12 -26.36 18.74
CA LEU A 145 4.23 -25.63 20.01
C LEU A 145 5.38 -26.16 20.87
N ASN A 146 5.47 -27.49 21.03
CA ASN A 146 6.54 -28.12 21.79
C ASN A 146 7.93 -27.82 21.21
N LEU A 147 8.05 -27.72 19.88
CA LEU A 147 9.30 -27.37 19.23
C LEU A 147 9.70 -25.93 19.53
N PHE A 148 8.82 -24.96 19.29
CA PHE A 148 9.16 -23.53 19.46
C PHE A 148 9.31 -23.14 20.93
N ASP A 149 8.57 -23.77 21.85
CA ASP A 149 8.76 -23.58 23.28
C ASP A 149 10.16 -24.07 23.73
N LYS A 150 10.63 -25.21 23.21
CA LYS A 150 12.00 -25.70 23.48
C LYS A 150 13.09 -24.81 22.89
N LEU A 151 12.80 -24.15 21.76
CA LEU A 151 13.70 -23.18 21.13
C LEU A 151 13.65 -21.79 21.79
N GLY A 152 12.68 -21.56 22.68
CA GLY A 152 12.46 -20.25 23.32
C GLY A 152 11.88 -19.20 22.36
N GLU A 153 11.17 -19.61 21.30
CA GLU A 153 10.58 -18.72 20.30
C GLU A 153 9.13 -18.38 20.66
N HIS A 154 8.94 -17.53 21.66
CA HIS A 154 7.62 -17.24 22.23
C HIS A 154 6.61 -16.68 21.21
N TYR A 155 7.05 -15.78 20.32
CA TYR A 155 6.20 -15.21 19.28
C TYR A 155 5.69 -16.26 18.29
N LYS A 156 6.49 -17.29 17.97
CA LYS A 156 6.04 -18.38 17.09
C LYS A 156 4.96 -19.21 17.77
N SER A 157 5.12 -19.50 19.06
CA SER A 157 4.09 -20.17 19.84
C SER A 157 2.78 -19.38 19.91
N GLU A 158 2.82 -18.04 20.00
CA GLU A 158 1.63 -17.19 19.88
C GLU A 158 0.98 -17.28 18.50
N ILE A 159 1.75 -17.15 17.43
CA ILE A 159 1.25 -17.24 16.05
C ILE A 159 0.55 -18.59 15.84
N ILE A 160 1.15 -19.68 16.31
CA ILE A 160 0.54 -21.01 16.19
C ILE A 160 -0.83 -21.00 16.84
N LYS A 161 -0.98 -20.52 18.07
CA LYS A 161 -2.26 -20.51 18.81
C LYS A 161 -3.39 -19.78 18.08
N ASP A 162 -3.07 -18.77 17.27
CA ASP A 162 -4.06 -18.00 16.52
C ASP A 162 -4.46 -18.61 15.18
N ILE A 163 -3.64 -19.52 14.64
CA ILE A 163 -3.98 -20.22 13.41
C ILE A 163 -5.22 -21.10 13.65
N PRO A 164 -6.28 -21.02 12.83
CA PRO A 164 -7.47 -21.87 12.98
C PRO A 164 -7.15 -23.37 12.88
N ASP A 165 -7.85 -24.21 13.64
CA ASP A 165 -7.63 -25.68 13.65
C ASP A 165 -7.88 -26.38 12.31
N SER A 166 -8.62 -25.73 11.39
CA SER A 166 -8.84 -26.23 10.04
C SER A 166 -7.62 -26.07 9.13
N GLU A 167 -6.62 -25.29 9.53
CA GLU A 167 -5.43 -25.03 8.71
C GLU A 167 -4.29 -26.01 9.03
N VAL A 168 -3.62 -26.48 7.97
CA VAL A 168 -2.43 -27.32 8.09
C VAL A 168 -1.24 -26.47 8.52
N LEU A 169 -0.56 -26.90 9.58
CA LEU A 169 0.70 -26.31 10.02
C LEU A 169 1.88 -27.00 9.33
N SER A 170 2.80 -26.21 8.81
CA SER A 170 4.04 -26.71 8.23
C SER A 170 5.26 -25.98 8.74
N LEU A 171 6.36 -26.72 8.84
CA LEU A 171 7.67 -26.20 9.19
C LEU A 171 8.59 -26.33 7.99
N TYR A 172 9.44 -25.32 7.80
CA TYR A 172 10.52 -25.35 6.83
C TYR A 172 11.85 -25.43 7.55
N ARG A 173 12.67 -26.40 7.16
CA ARG A 173 14.01 -26.62 7.73
C ARG A 173 15.08 -26.31 6.69
N GLN A 174 16.13 -25.61 7.10
CA GLN A 174 17.32 -25.34 6.30
C GLN A 174 18.57 -25.36 7.21
N GLY A 175 19.36 -26.42 7.10
CA GLY A 175 20.44 -26.67 8.06
C GLY A 175 19.88 -26.88 9.48
N SER A 176 20.39 -26.13 10.46
CA SER A 176 19.90 -26.15 11.85
C SER A 176 18.69 -25.24 12.10
N PHE A 177 18.33 -24.39 11.14
CA PHE A 177 17.24 -23.44 11.28
C PHE A 177 15.91 -24.09 10.90
N VAL A 178 14.87 -23.76 11.67
CA VAL A 178 13.49 -24.18 11.43
C VAL A 178 12.57 -22.99 11.64
N ASP A 179 11.58 -22.86 10.77
CA ASP A 179 10.60 -21.79 10.85
C ASP A 179 9.18 -22.29 10.53
N LEU A 180 8.18 -21.64 11.13
CA LEU A 180 6.77 -21.86 10.85
C LEU A 180 6.38 -21.05 9.62
N CYS A 181 6.03 -21.73 8.54
CA CYS A 181 5.63 -21.08 7.30
C CYS A 181 4.75 -22.02 6.47
N ARG A 182 3.85 -21.45 5.67
CA ARG A 182 3.06 -22.20 4.67
C ARG A 182 3.87 -22.48 3.40
N GLY A 183 4.78 -21.55 3.06
CA GLY A 183 5.57 -21.49 1.83
C GLY A 183 4.74 -21.17 0.58
N PRO A 184 5.16 -21.62 -0.62
CA PRO A 184 6.32 -22.47 -0.88
C PRO A 184 7.67 -21.75 -0.73
N HIS A 185 8.76 -22.52 -0.72
CA HIS A 185 10.14 -22.07 -0.71
C HIS A 185 10.96 -22.60 -1.89
N VAL A 186 12.11 -21.97 -2.16
CA VAL A 186 13.10 -22.52 -3.10
C VAL A 186 13.63 -23.87 -2.59
N ALA A 187 14.08 -24.75 -3.49
CA ALA A 187 14.59 -26.07 -3.12
C ALA A 187 15.87 -26.05 -2.24
N SER A 188 16.69 -25.00 -2.36
CA SER A 188 17.94 -24.90 -1.60
C SER A 188 18.40 -23.45 -1.41
N THR A 189 19.17 -23.18 -0.35
CA THR A 189 19.69 -21.83 -0.06
C THR A 189 20.65 -21.31 -1.15
N GLY A 190 21.24 -22.20 -1.95
CA GLY A 190 22.10 -21.83 -3.08
C GLY A 190 21.37 -21.15 -4.22
N LYS A 191 20.03 -21.23 -4.27
CA LYS A 191 19.22 -20.44 -5.22
C LYS A 191 19.11 -18.96 -4.82
N LEU A 192 19.54 -18.60 -3.61
CA LEU A 192 19.36 -17.27 -3.02
C LEU A 192 20.65 -16.45 -3.04
N SER A 193 21.14 -16.08 -4.22
CA SER A 193 22.48 -15.46 -4.35
C SER A 193 22.49 -13.94 -4.58
N VAL A 194 21.33 -13.33 -4.86
CA VAL A 194 21.23 -11.91 -5.21
C VAL A 194 20.24 -11.22 -4.28
N PHE A 195 20.78 -10.62 -3.22
CA PHE A 195 20.00 -9.89 -2.23
C PHE A 195 20.80 -8.72 -1.64
N LYS A 196 20.07 -7.79 -1.02
CA LYS A 196 20.64 -6.64 -0.30
C LYS A 196 19.75 -6.29 0.91
N LEU A 197 20.35 -6.13 2.08
CA LEU A 197 19.66 -5.55 3.23
C LEU A 197 19.67 -4.02 3.12
N THR A 198 18.52 -3.39 3.34
CA THR A 198 18.33 -1.97 3.02
C THR A 198 18.26 -1.06 4.23
N LYS A 199 17.43 -1.38 5.24
CA LYS A 199 17.23 -0.51 6.41
C LYS A 199 16.65 -1.28 7.60
N VAL A 200 16.82 -0.71 8.79
CA VAL A 200 16.12 -1.10 10.02
C VAL A 200 15.04 -0.07 10.33
N ALA A 201 13.87 -0.50 10.79
CA ALA A 201 12.81 0.36 11.30
C ALA A 201 12.22 -0.23 12.60
N GLY A 202 11.52 0.59 13.37
CA GLY A 202 10.68 0.11 14.47
C GLY A 202 9.38 -0.48 13.94
N ALA A 203 8.90 -1.52 14.59
CA ALA A 203 7.57 -2.09 14.42
C ALA A 203 6.96 -2.36 15.81
N TYR A 204 5.67 -2.67 15.83
CA TYR A 204 4.98 -3.11 17.04
C TYR A 204 4.38 -4.48 16.79
N TRP A 205 4.38 -5.32 17.82
CA TRP A 205 3.76 -6.63 17.71
C TRP A 205 2.28 -6.49 17.32
N ARG A 206 1.88 -7.19 16.24
CA ARG A 206 0.54 -7.09 15.60
C ARG A 206 0.14 -5.69 15.12
N GLY A 207 1.10 -4.77 15.00
CA GLY A 207 0.82 -3.38 14.61
C GLY A 207 0.13 -2.55 15.70
N ASP A 208 -0.01 -3.05 16.92
CA ASP A 208 -0.59 -2.29 18.04
C ASP A 208 0.51 -1.60 18.84
N SER A 209 0.48 -0.26 18.86
CA SER A 209 1.41 0.58 19.63
C SER A 209 1.46 0.31 21.13
N LYS A 210 0.48 -0.42 21.69
CA LYS A 210 0.46 -0.85 23.10
C LYS A 210 1.28 -2.10 23.38
N ASN A 211 1.63 -2.87 22.34
CA ASN A 211 2.41 -4.09 22.47
C ASN A 211 3.92 -3.81 22.42
N GLU A 212 4.71 -4.87 22.58
CA GLU A 212 6.16 -4.84 22.52
C GLU A 212 6.67 -4.24 21.20
N THR A 213 7.73 -3.44 21.32
CA THR A 213 8.45 -2.89 20.19
C THR A 213 9.34 -3.95 19.57
N LEU A 214 9.21 -4.11 18.26
CA LEU A 214 9.99 -5.01 17.43
C LEU A 214 10.90 -4.20 16.51
N GLN A 215 11.88 -4.89 15.95
CA GLN A 215 12.82 -4.32 14.99
C GLN A 215 12.62 -4.98 13.63
N ARG A 216 12.26 -4.17 12.65
CA ARG A 216 12.00 -4.61 11.29
C ARG A 216 13.25 -4.43 10.44
N ILE A 217 13.83 -5.52 9.95
CA ILE A 217 14.90 -5.46 8.96
C ILE A 217 14.29 -5.65 7.57
N TYR A 218 14.51 -4.68 6.69
CA TYR A 218 14.09 -4.75 5.28
C TYR A 218 15.22 -5.26 4.39
N GLY A 219 14.85 -6.05 3.39
CA GLY A 219 15.75 -6.50 2.33
C GLY A 219 15.05 -6.62 0.99
N THR A 220 15.84 -6.78 -0.07
CA THR A 220 15.37 -7.08 -1.42
C THR A 220 16.12 -8.28 -1.97
N ALA A 221 15.46 -9.10 -2.80
CA ALA A 221 16.05 -10.24 -3.47
C ALA A 221 15.56 -10.34 -4.91
N TRP A 222 16.45 -10.83 -5.79
CA TRP A 222 16.27 -10.87 -7.23
C TRP A 222 16.79 -12.18 -7.80
N ALA A 223 16.32 -12.57 -8.98
CA ALA A 223 16.90 -13.68 -9.73
C ALA A 223 18.29 -13.31 -10.29
N ARG A 224 18.47 -12.06 -10.72
CA ARG A 224 19.66 -11.61 -11.46
C ARG A 224 20.26 -10.34 -10.86
N LYS A 225 21.59 -10.28 -10.80
CA LYS A 225 22.33 -9.10 -10.31
C LYS A 225 22.03 -7.82 -11.08
N LYS A 226 21.76 -7.93 -12.40
CA LYS A 226 21.40 -6.78 -13.25
C LYS A 226 20.11 -6.12 -12.76
N ASP A 227 19.10 -6.91 -12.45
CA ASP A 227 17.77 -6.41 -12.05
C ASP A 227 17.83 -5.76 -10.67
N MET A 228 18.55 -6.37 -9.73
CA MET A 228 18.83 -5.75 -8.43
C MET A 228 19.58 -4.43 -8.58
N LYS A 229 20.59 -4.34 -9.46
CA LYS A 229 21.33 -3.09 -9.69
C LYS A 229 20.42 -2.00 -10.27
N VAL A 230 19.54 -2.35 -11.19
CA VAL A 230 18.53 -1.41 -11.72
C VAL A 230 17.64 -0.90 -10.59
N TYR A 231 17.14 -1.79 -9.72
CA TYR A 231 16.33 -1.43 -8.57
C TYR A 231 17.07 -0.52 -7.58
N LEU A 232 18.29 -0.89 -7.18
CA LEU A 232 19.09 -0.10 -6.24
C LEU A 232 19.46 1.27 -6.81
N ASN A 233 19.77 1.36 -8.10
CA ASN A 233 19.99 2.64 -8.77
C ASN A 233 18.72 3.51 -8.74
N ARG A 234 17.54 2.92 -8.98
CA ARG A 234 16.26 3.64 -8.85
C ARG A 234 16.04 4.13 -7.42
N LEU A 235 16.38 3.34 -6.40
CA LEU A 235 16.30 3.76 -4.99
C LEU A 235 17.28 4.89 -4.65
N GLU A 236 18.49 4.89 -5.20
CA GLU A 236 19.45 5.96 -4.97
C GLU A 236 18.99 7.27 -5.65
N GLU A 237 18.54 7.16 -6.89
CA GLU A 237 17.93 8.25 -7.64
C GLU A 237 16.65 8.77 -6.98
N ALA A 238 15.88 7.86 -6.38
CA ALA A 238 14.75 8.18 -5.53
C ALA A 238 15.12 9.06 -4.36
N GLU A 239 16.12 8.62 -3.62
CA GLU A 239 16.56 9.28 -2.40
C GLU A 239 17.11 10.68 -2.67
N LYS A 240 17.80 10.88 -3.81
CA LYS A 240 18.31 12.20 -4.24
C LYS A 240 17.18 13.21 -4.48
N ARG A 241 15.99 12.74 -4.86
CA ARG A 241 14.82 13.55 -5.20
C ARG A 241 13.81 13.65 -4.04
N ASP A 242 14.12 13.09 -2.87
CA ASP A 242 13.30 13.24 -1.68
C ASP A 242 13.21 14.72 -1.26
N HIS A 243 12.01 15.27 -1.28
CA HIS A 243 11.74 16.66 -0.92
C HIS A 243 12.27 17.06 0.46
N ARG A 244 12.37 16.11 1.42
CA ARG A 244 12.95 16.35 2.76
C ARG A 244 14.46 16.52 2.70
N LYS A 245 15.15 15.76 1.84
CA LYS A 245 16.59 15.92 1.60
C LYS A 245 16.88 17.20 0.81
N LEU A 246 16.06 17.51 -0.19
CA LEU A 246 16.15 18.76 -0.94
C LEU A 246 15.95 19.97 -0.02
N ASN A 247 14.97 19.89 0.88
CA ASN A 247 14.71 20.95 1.84
C ASN A 247 15.93 21.29 2.73
N LYS A 248 16.72 20.29 3.16
CA LYS A 248 17.96 20.56 3.91
C LYS A 248 18.96 21.44 3.15
N LYS A 249 18.95 21.37 1.81
CA LYS A 249 19.82 22.19 0.94
C LYS A 249 19.18 23.53 0.57
N LEU A 250 17.87 23.54 0.37
CA LEU A 250 17.14 24.68 -0.20
C LEU A 250 16.55 25.63 0.85
N GLY A 251 16.32 25.15 2.07
CA GLY A 251 15.69 25.91 3.16
C GLY A 251 14.27 26.38 2.79
N LEU A 252 13.40 25.43 2.43
CA LEU A 252 12.04 25.73 1.97
C LEU A 252 11.03 25.71 3.13
N PHE A 253 11.19 24.81 4.09
CA PHE A 253 10.30 24.63 5.22
C PHE A 253 11.02 23.92 6.37
N HIS A 254 10.35 23.80 7.52
CA HIS A 254 10.72 22.83 8.56
C HIS A 254 9.47 22.32 9.28
N PHE A 255 9.68 21.30 10.11
CA PHE A 255 8.69 20.78 11.06
C PHE A 255 9.23 21.01 12.47
N SER A 256 8.32 21.17 13.42
CA SER A 256 8.62 21.40 14.83
C SER A 256 7.74 20.53 15.71
N ASP A 257 8.25 20.08 16.86
CA ASP A 257 7.50 19.24 17.81
C ASP A 257 6.35 20.00 18.47
N GLU A 258 6.39 21.33 18.45
CA GLU A 258 5.32 22.23 18.89
C GLU A 258 4.10 22.19 17.95
N ALA A 259 4.26 21.73 16.70
CA ALA A 259 3.16 21.56 15.76
C ALA A 259 3.35 20.29 14.89
N PRO A 260 3.20 19.09 15.47
CA PRO A 260 3.48 17.83 14.77
C PRO A 260 2.61 17.66 13.53
N GLY A 261 3.26 17.42 12.39
CA GLY A 261 2.59 17.29 11.10
C GLY A 261 2.10 18.60 10.51
N SER A 262 2.51 19.76 11.04
CA SER A 262 2.23 21.07 10.47
C SER A 262 3.50 21.72 9.93
N VAL A 263 3.40 22.32 8.75
CA VAL A 263 4.57 22.84 8.02
C VAL A 263 4.83 24.29 8.41
N PHE A 264 6.06 24.58 8.82
CA PHE A 264 6.56 25.95 8.93
C PHE A 264 7.27 26.33 7.64
N TRP A 265 6.59 27.06 6.77
CA TRP A 265 7.14 27.53 5.50
C TRP A 265 8.17 28.64 5.69
N HIS A 266 9.33 28.50 5.05
CA HIS A 266 10.34 29.55 4.96
C HIS A 266 10.07 30.45 3.75
N PRO A 267 10.67 31.64 3.63
CA PRO A 267 10.35 32.59 2.55
C PRO A 267 10.40 31.99 1.14
N LYS A 268 11.39 31.12 0.84
CA LYS A 268 11.51 30.47 -0.47
C LYS A 268 10.42 29.44 -0.73
N GLY A 269 10.12 28.59 0.26
CA GLY A 269 9.06 27.59 0.14
C GLY A 269 7.68 28.24 0.10
N TRP A 270 7.46 29.28 0.90
CA TRP A 270 6.22 30.05 0.87
C TRP A 270 6.01 30.73 -0.48
N LYS A 271 7.06 31.31 -1.08
CA LYS A 271 6.97 31.89 -2.42
C LYS A 271 6.57 30.83 -3.47
N LEU A 272 7.18 29.64 -3.42
CA LEU A 272 6.82 28.54 -4.30
C LEU A 272 5.35 28.13 -4.11
N PHE A 273 4.92 27.98 -2.87
CA PHE A 273 3.54 27.62 -2.54
C PHE A 273 2.54 28.67 -3.04
N MET A 274 2.83 29.96 -2.85
CA MET A 274 2.00 31.05 -3.39
C MET A 274 1.93 31.06 -4.92
N GLN A 275 3.01 30.70 -5.62
CA GLN A 275 2.97 30.57 -7.08
C GLN A 275 2.03 29.45 -7.53
N LEU A 276 2.02 28.31 -6.82
CA LEU A 276 1.09 27.22 -7.07
C LEU A 276 -0.35 27.63 -6.81
N LEU A 277 -0.63 28.30 -5.68
CA LEU A 277 -1.98 28.81 -5.38
C LEU A 277 -2.47 29.81 -6.43
N ASN A 278 -1.60 30.72 -6.88
CA ASN A 278 -1.97 31.70 -7.92
C ASN A 278 -2.22 31.04 -9.28
N TYR A 279 -1.46 29.99 -9.61
CA TYR A 279 -1.71 29.18 -10.79
C TYR A 279 -3.08 28.50 -10.70
N MET A 280 -3.36 27.80 -9.59
CA MET A 280 -4.64 27.11 -9.40
C MET A 280 -5.83 28.06 -9.43
N ARG A 281 -5.73 29.21 -8.75
CA ARG A 281 -6.75 30.26 -8.80
C ARG A 281 -7.03 30.69 -10.23
N LYS A 282 -5.99 30.97 -11.03
CA LYS A 282 -6.16 31.33 -12.43
C LYS A 282 -6.87 30.22 -13.23
N ARG A 283 -6.45 28.96 -13.06
CA ARG A 283 -7.07 27.81 -13.75
C ARG A 283 -8.55 27.65 -13.38
N GLN A 284 -8.90 27.89 -12.12
CA GLN A 284 -10.27 27.86 -11.62
C GLN A 284 -11.10 29.05 -12.14
N ASP A 285 -10.54 30.26 -12.12
CA ASP A 285 -11.18 31.48 -12.68
C ASP A 285 -11.49 31.29 -14.18
N ASP A 286 -10.52 30.80 -14.96
CA ASP A 286 -10.67 30.54 -16.39
C ASP A 286 -11.74 29.46 -16.68
N ALA A 287 -12.00 28.56 -15.72
CA ALA A 287 -13.04 27.53 -15.77
C ALA A 287 -14.39 27.97 -15.16
N GLY A 288 -14.52 29.23 -14.74
CA GLY A 288 -15.76 29.81 -14.23
C GLY A 288 -16.09 29.44 -12.78
N TYR A 289 -15.10 29.02 -11.99
CA TYR A 289 -15.28 28.85 -10.55
C TYR A 289 -15.31 30.21 -9.85
N ILE A 290 -16.06 30.28 -8.76
CA ILE A 290 -16.16 31.44 -7.88
C ILE A 290 -15.39 31.11 -6.61
N GLU A 291 -14.29 31.81 -6.36
CA GLU A 291 -13.53 31.63 -5.13
C GLU A 291 -14.32 32.15 -3.91
N VAL A 292 -14.45 31.29 -2.90
CA VAL A 292 -15.09 31.56 -1.61
C VAL A 292 -14.11 31.23 -0.47
N ASN A 293 -14.49 31.54 0.77
CA ASN A 293 -13.70 31.23 1.95
C ASN A 293 -14.63 30.92 3.13
N THR A 294 -14.42 29.79 3.81
CA THR A 294 -15.21 29.38 4.97
C THR A 294 -14.36 29.38 6.25
N PRO A 295 -14.95 29.61 7.44
CA PRO A 295 -14.21 29.59 8.70
C PRO A 295 -13.45 28.27 8.93
N ASP A 296 -12.28 28.35 9.57
CA ASP A 296 -11.47 27.16 9.92
C ASP A 296 -12.04 26.39 11.12
N VAL A 297 -12.75 27.08 12.01
CA VAL A 297 -13.35 26.53 13.24
C VAL A 297 -14.86 26.67 13.16
N MET A 298 -15.59 25.56 13.25
CA MET A 298 -17.05 25.53 13.13
C MET A 298 -17.68 24.67 14.24
N ASP A 299 -18.90 25.03 14.62
CA ASP A 299 -19.66 24.39 15.70
C ASP A 299 -19.94 22.91 15.38
N ARG A 300 -19.92 22.06 16.42
CA ARG A 300 -20.23 20.63 16.34
C ARG A 300 -21.49 20.32 15.53
N SER A 301 -22.53 21.14 15.66
CA SER A 301 -23.83 20.93 15.00
C SER A 301 -23.73 20.87 13.47
N LEU A 302 -22.81 21.60 12.84
CA LEU A 302 -22.59 21.55 11.39
C LEU A 302 -22.04 20.19 10.95
N TRP A 303 -21.16 19.62 11.76
CA TRP A 303 -20.54 18.30 11.51
C TRP A 303 -21.51 17.15 11.78
N GLU A 304 -22.42 17.31 12.73
CA GLU A 304 -23.52 16.37 12.96
C GLU A 304 -24.51 16.38 11.81
N THR A 305 -24.90 17.58 11.36
CA THR A 305 -25.83 17.75 10.22
C THR A 305 -25.27 17.13 8.95
N SER A 306 -23.97 17.33 8.67
CA SER A 306 -23.31 16.74 7.51
C SER A 306 -22.95 15.25 7.67
N GLY A 307 -23.19 14.63 8.83
CA GLY A 307 -22.86 13.24 9.11
C GLY A 307 -21.37 12.97 9.44
N HIS A 308 -20.48 13.95 9.24
CA HIS A 308 -19.04 13.81 9.49
C HIS A 308 -18.70 13.56 10.96
N TRP A 309 -19.51 14.07 11.88
CA TRP A 309 -19.32 13.83 13.30
C TRP A 309 -19.46 12.35 13.67
N PHE A 310 -20.25 11.59 12.93
CA PHE A 310 -20.47 10.16 13.23
C PHE A 310 -19.46 9.28 12.49
N ASN A 311 -19.05 9.69 11.29
CA ASN A 311 -18.22 8.86 10.40
C ASN A 311 -16.73 9.24 10.40
N TYR A 312 -16.36 10.45 10.83
CA TYR A 312 -14.99 10.98 10.68
C TYR A 312 -14.40 11.60 11.96
N ARG A 313 -15.13 11.57 13.08
CA ARG A 313 -14.76 12.24 14.33
C ARG A 313 -13.40 11.84 14.89
N GLU A 314 -12.99 10.58 14.74
CA GLU A 314 -11.69 10.10 15.21
C GLU A 314 -10.51 10.81 14.53
N ASN A 315 -10.74 11.37 13.34
CA ASN A 315 -9.75 12.09 12.55
C ASN A 315 -9.92 13.62 12.63
N MET A 316 -10.71 14.14 13.57
CA MET A 316 -10.97 15.58 13.72
C MET A 316 -10.24 16.15 14.93
N PHE A 317 -9.72 17.36 14.80
CA PHE A 317 -9.31 18.15 15.96
C PHE A 317 -10.52 18.84 16.58
N ILE A 318 -10.75 18.60 17.86
CA ILE A 318 -11.88 19.12 18.63
C ILE A 318 -11.36 20.06 19.71
N THR A 319 -12.07 21.16 19.92
CA THR A 319 -11.83 22.07 21.04
C THR A 319 -13.14 22.35 21.77
N GLN A 320 -13.05 22.69 23.04
CA GLN A 320 -14.17 23.07 23.87
C GLN A 320 -13.87 24.42 24.51
N THR A 321 -14.81 25.35 24.42
CA THR A 321 -14.73 26.67 25.03
C THR A 321 -15.20 26.63 26.49
N GLU A 322 -14.92 27.70 27.25
CA GLU A 322 -15.29 27.79 28.68
C GLU A 322 -16.80 27.74 28.91
N ASP A 323 -17.62 28.15 27.94
CA ASP A 323 -19.09 28.05 27.94
C ASP A 323 -19.60 26.67 27.46
N GLU A 324 -18.73 25.65 27.53
CA GLU A 324 -18.97 24.25 27.19
C GLU A 324 -19.31 23.95 25.73
N ARG A 325 -19.22 24.94 24.82
CA ARG A 325 -19.47 24.72 23.39
C ARG A 325 -18.34 23.94 22.74
N ILE A 326 -18.71 22.99 21.88
CA ILE A 326 -17.77 22.12 21.18
C ILE A 326 -17.62 22.61 19.74
N PHE A 327 -16.38 22.83 19.33
CA PHE A 327 -16.01 23.19 17.97
C PHE A 327 -15.03 22.17 17.41
N ALA A 328 -14.95 22.12 16.09
CA ALA A 328 -13.89 21.39 15.42
C ALA A 328 -13.18 22.28 14.41
N LEU A 329 -11.86 22.05 14.25
CA LEU A 329 -11.15 22.51 13.08
C LEU A 329 -11.65 21.71 11.87
N LYS A 330 -11.93 22.39 10.76
CA LYS A 330 -12.50 21.74 9.58
C LYS A 330 -11.58 20.66 9.02
N PRO A 331 -12.02 19.39 8.91
CA PRO A 331 -11.25 18.33 8.24
C PRO A 331 -11.42 18.33 6.71
N MET A 332 -12.39 19.11 6.21
CA MET A 332 -12.78 19.31 4.81
C MET A 332 -13.65 20.56 4.69
N ASN A 333 -13.83 21.08 3.48
CA ASN A 333 -14.56 22.33 3.25
C ASN A 333 -16.05 22.14 2.92
N CYS A 334 -16.50 20.92 2.61
CA CYS A 334 -17.84 20.64 2.08
C CYS A 334 -18.99 21.24 2.91
N PRO A 335 -19.05 21.05 4.26
CA PRO A 335 -20.14 21.63 5.04
C PRO A 335 -20.15 23.16 5.05
N GLY A 336 -18.98 23.79 4.95
CA GLY A 336 -18.87 25.24 4.81
C GLY A 336 -19.38 25.72 3.45
N SER A 337 -19.03 25.01 2.38
CA SER A 337 -19.53 25.28 1.03
C SER A 337 -21.06 25.16 0.95
N VAL A 338 -21.64 24.09 1.52
CA VAL A 338 -23.10 23.89 1.54
C VAL A 338 -23.79 24.99 2.35
N SER A 339 -23.18 25.41 3.47
CA SER A 339 -23.66 26.54 4.25
C SER A 339 -23.72 27.83 3.43
N ILE A 340 -22.71 28.11 2.60
CA ILE A 340 -22.74 29.26 1.66
C ILE A 340 -23.82 29.07 0.59
N TYR A 341 -23.91 27.88 -0.02
CA TYR A 341 -24.91 27.58 -1.05
C TYR A 341 -26.35 27.80 -0.55
N SER A 342 -26.62 27.41 0.71
CA SER A 342 -27.92 27.56 1.36
C SER A 342 -28.37 29.02 1.52
N GLN A 343 -27.45 29.99 1.39
CA GLN A 343 -27.79 31.40 1.53
C GLN A 343 -28.39 31.97 0.24
N GLY A 344 -29.62 32.48 0.38
CA GLY A 344 -30.37 33.10 -0.71
C GLY A 344 -31.08 32.08 -1.62
N LEU A 345 -32.04 32.57 -2.41
CA LEU A 345 -32.80 31.73 -3.33
C LEU A 345 -31.98 31.43 -4.59
N LYS A 346 -32.02 30.19 -5.09
CA LYS A 346 -31.39 29.75 -6.34
C LYS A 346 -32.45 29.27 -7.33
N SER A 347 -32.31 29.66 -8.59
CA SER A 347 -33.07 29.13 -9.72
C SER A 347 -32.30 27.97 -10.37
N TYR A 348 -33.01 27.05 -11.02
CA TYR A 348 -32.37 26.06 -11.90
C TYR A 348 -31.53 26.71 -13.01
N ARG A 349 -31.83 27.96 -13.37
CA ARG A 349 -31.08 28.75 -14.36
C ARG A 349 -29.74 29.25 -13.85
N ASP A 350 -29.56 29.29 -12.54
CA ASP A 350 -28.30 29.70 -11.92
C ASP A 350 -27.30 28.52 -11.86
N LEU A 351 -27.78 27.29 -12.07
CA LEU A 351 -26.98 26.08 -12.06
C LEU A 351 -26.35 25.82 -13.45
N PRO A 352 -25.09 25.35 -13.51
CA PRO A 352 -24.24 24.93 -12.40
C PRO A 352 -23.56 26.09 -11.66
N ILE A 353 -23.49 26.01 -10.33
CA ILE A 353 -22.72 26.94 -9.49
C ILE A 353 -21.45 26.23 -9.04
N ARG A 354 -20.29 26.76 -9.44
CA ARG A 354 -18.97 26.20 -9.14
C ARG A 354 -18.29 27.05 -8.06
N MET A 355 -18.21 26.56 -6.83
CA MET A 355 -17.56 27.27 -5.72
C MET A 355 -16.21 26.64 -5.41
N ALA A 356 -15.12 27.39 -5.59
CA ALA A 356 -13.77 26.96 -5.25
C ALA A 356 -13.31 27.58 -3.92
N GLU A 357 -12.53 26.85 -3.15
CA GLU A 357 -11.89 27.36 -1.95
C GLU A 357 -10.47 26.80 -1.86
N LEU A 358 -9.47 27.67 -1.72
CA LEU A 358 -8.13 27.27 -1.29
C LEU A 358 -8.14 27.00 0.23
N GLY A 359 -8.88 25.96 0.62
CA GLY A 359 -9.35 25.72 1.97
C GLY A 359 -8.29 25.08 2.85
N LYS A 360 -8.03 25.70 4.00
CA LYS A 360 -7.11 25.17 5.03
C LYS A 360 -7.84 24.17 5.91
N VAL A 361 -7.40 22.93 5.88
CA VAL A 361 -8.05 21.83 6.60
C VAL A 361 -7.09 21.15 7.55
N HIS A 362 -7.67 20.48 8.55
CA HIS A 362 -6.96 19.84 9.64
C HIS A 362 -7.44 18.42 9.86
N ARG A 363 -6.54 17.44 9.74
CA ARG A 363 -6.84 16.01 9.97
C ARG A 363 -5.95 15.45 11.08
N TYR A 364 -6.56 14.77 12.04
CA TYR A 364 -5.87 14.13 13.16
C TYR A 364 -5.22 12.82 12.71
N GLU A 365 -4.18 12.92 11.88
CA GLU A 365 -3.44 11.76 11.40
C GLU A 365 -2.58 11.15 12.52
N PRO A 366 -2.48 9.81 12.65
CA PRO A 366 -1.58 9.18 13.60
C PRO A 366 -0.14 9.66 13.39
N SER A 367 0.60 9.97 14.46
CA SER A 367 1.94 10.55 14.38
C SER A 367 2.93 9.69 13.56
N GLY A 368 2.82 8.36 13.67
CA GLY A 368 3.65 7.43 12.90
C GLY A 368 3.37 7.40 11.39
N SER A 369 2.25 7.97 10.94
CA SER A 369 1.89 8.06 9.51
C SER A 369 2.43 9.33 8.83
N LEU A 370 2.85 10.33 9.60
CA LEU A 370 3.28 11.63 9.06
C LEU A 370 4.55 11.49 8.21
N HIS A 371 4.56 12.14 7.04
CA HIS A 371 5.66 11.99 6.09
C HIS A 371 5.92 13.26 5.28
N GLY A 372 6.81 14.11 5.79
CA GLY A 372 7.21 15.34 5.10
C GLY A 372 5.98 16.16 4.68
N LEU A 373 5.95 16.65 3.44
CA LEU A 373 4.80 17.35 2.85
C LEU A 373 3.72 16.41 2.28
N MET A 374 3.98 15.11 2.20
CA MET A 374 3.06 14.15 1.56
C MET A 374 1.94 13.68 2.50
N ARG A 375 2.19 13.68 3.82
CA ARG A 375 1.17 13.35 4.82
C ARG A 375 1.34 14.24 6.04
N VAL A 376 0.43 15.19 6.19
CA VAL A 376 0.46 16.27 7.17
C VAL A 376 -0.90 16.39 7.85
N ARG A 377 -0.93 17.01 9.03
CA ARG A 377 -2.15 17.31 9.78
C ARG A 377 -2.79 18.63 9.39
N HIS A 378 -2.02 19.54 8.80
CA HIS A 378 -2.46 20.87 8.37
C HIS A 378 -2.04 21.09 6.93
N PHE A 379 -3.00 21.28 6.04
CA PHE A 379 -2.78 21.45 4.61
C PHE A 379 -3.86 22.31 3.98
N THR A 380 -3.56 22.83 2.79
CA THR A 380 -4.51 23.58 1.97
C THR A 380 -4.84 22.72 0.76
N GLN A 381 -6.13 22.54 0.50
CA GLN A 381 -6.63 21.91 -0.71
C GLN A 381 -7.06 22.99 -1.69
N ASP A 382 -6.82 22.78 -2.97
CA ASP A 382 -7.47 23.45 -4.09
C ASP A 382 -8.90 22.92 -4.29
N ASP A 383 -9.67 22.94 -3.21
CA ASP A 383 -10.97 22.30 -3.11
C ASP A 383 -12.04 23.05 -3.90
N ALA A 384 -13.05 22.33 -4.38
CA ALA A 384 -14.18 22.95 -5.06
C ALA A 384 -15.43 22.07 -5.00
N HIS A 385 -16.59 22.73 -4.97
CA HIS A 385 -17.90 22.10 -4.91
C HIS A 385 -18.77 22.66 -6.02
N ILE A 386 -19.29 21.77 -6.86
CA ILE A 386 -20.16 22.11 -7.98
C ILE A 386 -21.58 21.69 -7.62
N TYR A 387 -22.48 22.67 -7.55
CA TYR A 387 -23.91 22.45 -7.38
C TYR A 387 -24.55 22.46 -8.75
N CYS A 388 -25.09 21.32 -9.16
CA CYS A 388 -25.68 21.14 -10.48
C CYS A 388 -26.96 20.30 -10.38
N THR A 389 -27.76 20.31 -11.44
CA THR A 389 -28.90 19.38 -11.57
C THR A 389 -28.43 17.98 -11.96
N GLU A 390 -29.28 16.96 -11.78
CA GLU A 390 -28.96 15.59 -12.20
C GLU A 390 -28.58 15.51 -13.69
N ASP A 391 -29.29 16.25 -14.55
CA ASP A 391 -29.07 16.28 -16.00
C ASP A 391 -27.74 16.94 -16.39
N GLN A 392 -27.17 17.80 -15.53
CA GLN A 392 -25.91 18.50 -15.75
C GLN A 392 -24.69 17.71 -15.22
N MET A 393 -24.92 16.68 -14.39
CA MET A 393 -23.86 16.00 -13.65
C MET A 393 -22.79 15.37 -14.55
N GLU A 394 -23.21 14.69 -15.63
CA GLU A 394 -22.28 14.05 -16.57
C GLU A 394 -21.40 15.10 -17.28
N SER A 395 -21.99 16.19 -17.76
CA SER A 395 -21.23 17.27 -18.43
C SER A 395 -20.24 17.94 -17.49
N GLU A 396 -20.63 18.18 -16.22
CA GLU A 396 -19.70 18.73 -15.22
C GLU A 396 -18.56 17.76 -14.92
N CYS A 397 -18.82 16.44 -14.86
CA CYS A 397 -17.77 15.45 -14.69
C CYS A 397 -16.76 15.49 -15.84
N VAL A 398 -17.23 15.57 -17.10
CA VAL A 398 -16.36 15.69 -18.28
C VAL A 398 -15.50 16.96 -18.22
N GLU A 399 -16.11 18.10 -17.88
CA GLU A 399 -15.38 19.37 -17.75
C GLU A 399 -14.29 19.31 -16.66
N VAL A 400 -14.60 18.74 -15.49
CA VAL A 400 -13.64 18.60 -14.39
C VAL A 400 -12.52 17.63 -14.73
N VAL A 401 -12.82 16.46 -15.29
CA VAL A 401 -11.79 15.48 -15.70
C VAL A 401 -10.84 16.12 -16.71
N SER A 402 -11.38 16.86 -17.70
CA SER A 402 -10.57 17.57 -18.68
C SER A 402 -9.69 18.64 -18.03
N LEU A 403 -10.23 19.42 -17.08
CA LEU A 403 -9.48 20.45 -16.37
C LEU A 403 -8.32 19.86 -15.56
N VAL A 404 -8.58 18.77 -14.83
CA VAL A 404 -7.59 18.06 -14.01
C VAL A 404 -6.45 17.52 -14.87
N LEU A 405 -6.76 16.83 -15.97
CA LEU A 405 -5.74 16.27 -16.87
C LEU A 405 -4.90 17.37 -17.55
N ASP A 406 -5.53 18.48 -17.94
CA ASP A 406 -4.78 19.61 -18.55
C ASP A 406 -3.87 20.30 -17.53
N ILE A 407 -4.30 20.43 -16.27
CA ILE A 407 -3.44 20.92 -15.18
C ILE A 407 -2.23 19.99 -15.00
N TYR A 408 -2.42 18.67 -15.00
CA TYR A 408 -1.31 17.71 -14.87
C TYR A 408 -0.31 17.80 -16.01
N LYS A 409 -0.80 18.01 -17.23
CA LYS A 409 0.05 18.22 -18.40
C LYS A 409 0.95 19.45 -18.25
N ASP A 410 0.45 20.57 -17.72
CA ASP A 410 1.24 21.77 -17.44
C ASP A 410 2.40 21.50 -16.44
N PHE A 411 2.21 20.54 -15.53
CA PHE A 411 3.25 20.09 -14.59
C PHE A 411 4.12 18.94 -15.12
N GLY A 412 3.91 18.50 -16.37
CA GLY A 412 4.68 17.44 -17.01
C GLY A 412 4.30 16.02 -16.58
N PHE A 413 3.06 15.82 -16.10
CA PHE A 413 2.51 14.50 -15.80
C PHE A 413 1.66 14.02 -16.98
N ASP A 414 2.30 13.29 -17.90
CA ASP A 414 1.64 12.75 -19.10
C ASP A 414 1.03 11.36 -18.89
N ASP A 415 1.43 10.65 -17.84
CA ASP A 415 1.00 9.28 -17.51
C ASP A 415 0.20 9.29 -16.21
N VAL A 416 -1.11 9.50 -16.32
CA VAL A 416 -2.05 9.58 -15.19
C VAL A 416 -2.95 8.35 -15.22
N VAL A 417 -2.94 7.58 -14.13
CA VAL A 417 -3.81 6.42 -13.98
C VAL A 417 -5.09 6.85 -13.27
N ILE A 418 -6.24 6.58 -13.89
CA ILE A 418 -7.55 6.85 -13.30
C ILE A 418 -8.06 5.60 -12.60
N LYS A 419 -8.48 5.74 -11.34
CA LYS A 419 -9.17 4.68 -10.59
C LYS A 419 -10.60 5.10 -10.31
N LEU A 420 -11.53 4.17 -10.48
CA LEU A 420 -12.94 4.34 -10.13
C LEU A 420 -13.24 3.57 -8.84
N SER A 421 -13.43 4.30 -7.75
CA SER A 421 -13.76 3.74 -6.44
C SER A 421 -15.27 3.72 -6.24
N THR A 422 -15.85 2.52 -6.15
CA THR A 422 -17.32 2.29 -6.12
C THR A 422 -17.85 2.06 -4.71
N ARG A 423 -19.17 1.90 -4.58
CA ARG A 423 -19.90 1.86 -3.31
C ARG A 423 -19.29 0.95 -2.24
N PRO A 424 -19.01 1.47 -1.03
CA PRO A 424 -18.58 0.66 0.11
C PRO A 424 -19.75 -0.08 0.76
N GLU A 425 -19.44 -1.04 1.64
CA GLU A 425 -20.45 -1.78 2.41
C GLU A 425 -21.25 -0.83 3.35
N LYS A 426 -20.55 0.09 4.01
CA LYS A 426 -21.14 1.14 4.85
C LYS A 426 -21.30 2.44 4.07
N ARG A 427 -22.52 2.75 3.64
CA ARG A 427 -22.85 3.93 2.83
C ARG A 427 -24.21 4.52 3.15
N ILE A 428 -24.40 5.76 2.73
CA ILE A 428 -25.67 6.50 2.79
C ILE A 428 -26.27 6.56 1.38
N GLY A 429 -27.60 6.60 1.28
CA GLY A 429 -28.34 6.60 0.00
C GLY A 429 -28.78 5.21 -0.45
N SER A 430 -29.77 5.17 -1.35
CA SER A 430 -30.30 3.92 -1.90
C SER A 430 -29.42 3.38 -3.03
N ASP A 431 -29.63 2.13 -3.43
CA ASP A 431 -28.90 1.54 -4.56
C ASP A 431 -29.14 2.31 -5.86
N GLU A 432 -30.35 2.83 -6.07
CA GLU A 432 -30.69 3.60 -7.27
C GLU A 432 -29.93 4.93 -7.33
N VAL A 433 -29.70 5.58 -6.18
CA VAL A 433 -28.87 6.79 -6.13
C VAL A 433 -27.42 6.45 -6.48
N TRP A 434 -26.90 5.37 -5.91
CA TRP A 434 -25.53 4.93 -6.21
C TRP A 434 -25.33 4.50 -7.66
N ASP A 435 -26.32 3.84 -8.26
CA ASP A 435 -26.31 3.48 -9.68
C ASP A 435 -26.20 4.72 -10.57
N LYS A 436 -26.94 5.80 -10.24
CA LYS A 436 -26.83 7.08 -10.93
C LYS A 436 -25.45 7.72 -10.78
N LEU A 437 -24.95 7.79 -9.54
CA LEU A 437 -23.66 8.40 -9.24
C LEU A 437 -22.50 7.67 -9.92
N GLU A 438 -22.45 6.34 -9.82
CA GLU A 438 -21.44 5.51 -10.50
C GLU A 438 -21.59 5.60 -12.02
N GLY A 439 -22.83 5.60 -12.51
CA GLY A 439 -23.16 5.76 -13.93
C GLY A 439 -22.65 7.08 -14.51
N ALA A 440 -22.78 8.20 -13.80
CA ALA A 440 -22.28 9.50 -14.26
C ALA A 440 -20.75 9.51 -14.43
N LEU A 441 -20.03 8.91 -13.47
CA LEU A 441 -18.56 8.79 -13.56
C LEU A 441 -18.12 7.84 -14.68
N ILE A 442 -18.79 6.70 -14.84
CA ILE A 442 -18.48 5.73 -15.91
C ILE A 442 -18.79 6.33 -17.29
N SER A 443 -19.95 6.98 -17.43
CA SER A 443 -20.39 7.59 -18.68
C SER A 443 -19.42 8.69 -19.12
N SER A 444 -19.03 9.58 -18.21
CA SER A 444 -18.05 10.65 -18.51
C SER A 444 -16.70 10.09 -18.99
N LEU A 445 -16.17 9.05 -18.34
CA LEU A 445 -14.94 8.38 -18.78
C LEU A 445 -15.08 7.74 -20.18
N ASN A 446 -16.21 7.07 -20.44
CA ASN A 446 -16.49 6.44 -21.73
C ASN A 446 -16.60 7.47 -22.86
N VAL A 447 -17.29 8.60 -22.62
CA VAL A 447 -17.43 9.70 -23.58
C VAL A 447 -16.06 10.31 -23.92
N MET A 448 -15.16 10.40 -22.93
CA MET A 448 -13.80 10.89 -23.12
C MET A 448 -12.84 9.84 -23.69
N GLY A 449 -13.24 8.57 -23.76
CA GLY A 449 -12.39 7.47 -24.20
C GLY A 449 -11.21 7.21 -23.27
N LEU A 450 -11.41 7.38 -21.96
CA LEU A 450 -10.37 7.21 -20.94
C LEU A 450 -10.47 5.83 -20.26
N ASP A 451 -9.35 5.12 -20.22
CA ASP A 451 -9.23 3.86 -19.48
C ASP A 451 -9.18 4.12 -17.97
N TYR A 452 -9.72 3.17 -17.20
CA TYR A 452 -9.71 3.24 -15.73
C TYR A 452 -9.61 1.86 -15.08
N ILE A 453 -9.13 1.85 -13.83
CA ILE A 453 -9.06 0.65 -13.00
C ILE A 453 -10.20 0.69 -11.97
N LEU A 454 -11.00 -0.37 -11.90
CA LEU A 454 -12.10 -0.48 -10.94
C LEU A 454 -11.56 -0.87 -9.55
N TYR A 455 -11.97 -0.12 -8.52
CA TYR A 455 -11.66 -0.35 -7.12
C TYR A 455 -12.97 -0.56 -6.33
N PRO A 456 -13.46 -1.81 -6.26
CA PRO A 456 -14.72 -2.11 -5.58
C PRO A 456 -14.67 -1.83 -4.09
N GLY A 457 -15.62 -1.06 -3.58
CA GLY A 457 -15.77 -0.83 -2.13
C GLY A 457 -14.93 0.31 -1.54
N GLU A 458 -14.18 1.03 -2.36
CA GLU A 458 -13.24 2.08 -1.93
C GLU A 458 -13.82 3.52 -2.03
N GLY A 459 -15.10 3.65 -2.40
CA GLY A 459 -15.82 4.92 -2.45
C GLY A 459 -15.99 5.54 -1.05
N ALA A 460 -16.30 6.84 -0.99
CA ALA A 460 -16.63 7.46 0.29
C ALA A 460 -18.03 7.03 0.75
N PHE A 461 -18.36 7.23 2.02
CA PHE A 461 -19.68 6.85 2.54
C PHE A 461 -20.85 7.60 1.88
N TYR A 462 -20.59 8.73 1.21
CA TYR A 462 -21.57 9.61 0.56
C TYR A 462 -21.54 9.56 -0.98
N GLY A 463 -20.62 8.83 -1.61
CA GLY A 463 -20.60 8.71 -3.07
C GLY A 463 -19.33 8.07 -3.66
N PRO A 464 -19.39 7.66 -4.94
CA PRO A 464 -18.23 7.14 -5.68
C PRO A 464 -17.29 8.27 -6.07
N LYS A 465 -16.06 7.92 -6.44
CA LYS A 465 -15.04 8.90 -6.84
C LYS A 465 -14.11 8.37 -7.93
N LEU A 466 -13.63 9.30 -8.75
CA LEU A 466 -12.46 9.12 -9.59
C LEU A 466 -11.22 9.60 -8.85
N GLU A 467 -10.19 8.77 -8.83
CA GLU A 467 -8.89 9.09 -8.25
C GLU A 467 -7.87 9.21 -9.37
N PHE A 468 -7.15 10.33 -9.40
CA PHE A 468 -6.09 10.56 -10.37
C PHE A 468 -4.75 10.27 -9.73
N VAL A 469 -4.14 9.17 -10.17
CA VAL A 469 -2.89 8.64 -9.62
C VAL A 469 -1.73 9.08 -10.50
N LEU A 470 -0.85 9.89 -9.92
CA LEU A 470 0.38 10.39 -10.54
C LEU A 470 1.55 9.50 -10.15
N ARG A 471 2.41 9.17 -11.11
CA ARG A 471 3.69 8.54 -10.84
C ARG A 471 4.77 9.60 -10.65
N ASP A 472 5.40 9.62 -9.47
CA ASP A 472 6.50 10.54 -9.22
C ASP A 472 7.78 10.14 -9.99
N ALA A 473 8.77 11.04 -10.00
CA ALA A 473 10.04 10.86 -10.73
C ALA A 473 10.85 9.61 -10.29
N ILE A 474 10.37 8.89 -9.29
CA ILE A 474 11.05 7.79 -8.63
C ILE A 474 10.19 6.52 -8.62
N GLY A 475 9.09 6.54 -9.37
CA GLY A 475 8.23 5.40 -9.67
C GLY A 475 7.18 5.09 -8.61
N ARG A 476 6.88 6.01 -7.69
CA ARG A 476 5.81 5.83 -6.69
C ARG A 476 4.53 6.48 -7.17
N ASP A 477 3.43 5.78 -6.92
CA ASP A 477 2.09 6.21 -7.29
C ASP A 477 1.47 7.04 -6.16
N TRP A 478 0.93 8.21 -6.49
CA TRP A 478 0.32 9.17 -5.57
C TRP A 478 -1.06 9.57 -6.08
N GLN A 479 -2.10 9.32 -5.29
CA GLN A 479 -3.39 9.98 -5.54
C GLN A 479 -3.23 11.48 -5.30
N CYS A 480 -3.47 12.28 -6.34
CA CYS A 480 -3.34 13.73 -6.27
C CYS A 480 -4.70 14.41 -6.45
N GLY A 481 -5.40 14.08 -7.54
CA GLY A 481 -6.71 14.64 -7.85
C GLY A 481 -7.82 13.71 -7.43
N THR A 482 -9.00 14.27 -7.18
CA THR A 482 -10.21 13.49 -6.93
C THR A 482 -11.40 14.23 -7.50
N LEU A 483 -12.25 13.52 -8.24
CA LEU A 483 -13.60 13.97 -8.59
C LEU A 483 -14.57 13.05 -7.89
N GLN A 484 -15.43 13.61 -7.05
CA GLN A 484 -16.43 12.87 -6.29
C GLN A 484 -17.81 13.44 -6.60
N VAL A 485 -18.79 12.55 -6.77
CA VAL A 485 -20.19 12.90 -6.97
C VAL A 485 -20.98 12.52 -5.71
N ASP A 486 -21.86 13.41 -5.27
CA ASP A 486 -22.56 13.32 -3.98
C ASP A 486 -23.97 13.90 -4.11
N MET A 487 -24.96 13.16 -3.61
CA MET A 487 -26.38 13.54 -3.57
C MET A 487 -26.95 13.57 -2.15
N ASN A 488 -26.11 13.43 -1.13
CA ASN A 488 -26.50 13.30 0.27
C ASN A 488 -26.24 14.57 1.10
N LEU A 489 -25.15 15.30 0.80
CA LEU A 489 -24.78 16.51 1.52
C LEU A 489 -25.64 17.76 1.20
N PRO A 490 -25.97 18.05 -0.08
CA PRO A 490 -26.90 19.14 -0.44
C PRO A 490 -28.32 18.87 0.08
#